data_AF-A0A7C6VX41-F1
#
_entry.id   AF-A0A7C6VX41-F1
#
_cell.length_a   1.000
_cell.length_b   1.000
_cell.length_c   1.000
_cell.angle_alpha   90.00
_cell.angle_beta   90.00
_cell.angle_gamma   90.00
#
_symmetry.space_group_name_H-M   'P 1'
#
loop_
_entity.id
_entity.type
_entity.pdbx_description
1 polymer ?
#
loop_
_entity_poly.entity_id
_entity_poly.type
_entity_poly.pdbx_seq_one_letter_code
_entity_poly.pdbx_strand_id
1 'polypeptide(L)'
;QVLKPGLQLEEAWERATRVDDALEQHLDFAFDLEIGYLTACPTNVGTALRSSVMLHLPALRRVKKAQEVLGAVSKFGLTVRGMYGEGSDVWGNVYQLSNQITLGQNEEEIIEHLGRFTSQILHSERQAREYLLEKERRLATEDWLYRSFGILKNARIMSSQEAMELLSDLKLGVDLGVIPRVDPDLIKQLMVQIRAAHLQSIMGQPLPAQERDRLRASLIRDTLQRQMSKTQESR
;
A
#
# COMPACT_ATOMS: atom_id res chain seq x y z
N GLN A 1 15.62 7.33 -6.81
CA GLN A 1 14.58 6.66 -5.97
C GLN A 1 15.00 5.22 -5.70
N VAL A 2 14.91 4.77 -4.46
CA VAL A 2 15.15 3.38 -4.03
C VAL A 2 13.85 2.79 -3.47
N LEU A 3 13.54 1.55 -3.80
CA LEU A 3 12.37 0.83 -3.29
C LEU A 3 12.80 -0.49 -2.66
N LYS A 4 12.30 -0.76 -1.44
CA LYS A 4 12.52 -2.01 -0.72
C LYS A 4 11.18 -2.60 -0.24
N PRO A 5 11.03 -3.93 -0.18
CA PRO A 5 9.85 -4.57 0.40
C PRO A 5 9.87 -4.48 1.93
N GLY A 6 8.67 -4.41 2.53
CA GLY A 6 8.54 -4.34 3.99
C GLY A 6 9.01 -3.01 4.58
N LEU A 7 9.38 -3.02 5.86
CA LEU A 7 9.86 -1.84 6.57
C LEU A 7 11.40 -1.86 6.62
N GLN A 8 12.04 -1.39 5.54
CA GLN A 8 13.49 -1.36 5.36
C GLN A 8 13.96 0.07 5.03
N LEU A 9 13.58 1.04 5.87
CA LEU A 9 13.88 2.45 5.63
C LEU A 9 15.39 2.73 5.68
N GLU A 10 16.10 2.15 6.65
CA GLU A 10 17.56 2.29 6.81
C GLU A 10 18.29 1.71 5.60
N GLU A 11 17.99 0.47 5.19
CA GLU A 11 18.64 -0.12 4.01
C GLU A 11 18.33 0.66 2.71
N ALA A 12 17.12 1.21 2.59
CA ALA A 12 16.73 2.04 1.46
C ALA A 12 17.51 3.37 1.47
N TRP A 13 17.72 3.95 2.64
CA TRP A 13 18.54 5.15 2.84
C TRP A 13 19.99 4.90 2.49
N GLU A 14 20.65 3.90 3.08
CA GLU A 14 22.04 3.55 2.78
C GLU A 14 22.28 3.28 1.29
N ARG A 15 21.28 2.72 0.59
CA ARG A 15 21.37 2.52 -0.86
C ARG A 15 21.15 3.83 -1.63
N ALA A 16 20.28 4.72 -1.15
CA ALA A 16 20.05 6.02 -1.77
C ALA A 16 21.28 6.91 -1.62
N THR A 17 21.86 7.03 -0.42
CA THR A 17 23.07 7.80 -0.14
C THR A 17 24.24 7.34 -1.01
N ARG A 18 24.48 6.02 -1.12
CA ARG A 18 25.54 5.51 -2.02
C ARG A 18 25.34 5.88 -3.48
N VAL A 19 24.09 6.01 -3.94
CA VAL A 19 23.80 6.44 -5.31
C VAL A 19 23.99 7.95 -5.42
N ASP A 20 23.60 8.71 -4.41
CA ASP A 20 23.75 10.16 -4.32
C ASP A 20 25.23 10.56 -4.34
N ASP A 21 26.05 9.98 -3.45
CA ASP A 21 27.51 10.20 -3.37
C ASP A 21 28.21 9.88 -4.70
N ALA A 22 27.77 8.81 -5.38
CA ALA A 22 28.34 8.40 -6.67
C ALA A 22 27.97 9.37 -7.80
N LEU A 23 26.84 10.05 -7.71
CA LEU A 23 26.42 11.08 -8.67
C LEU A 23 27.14 12.40 -8.40
N GLU A 24 27.29 12.78 -7.12
CA GLU A 24 27.95 14.03 -6.71
C GLU A 24 29.44 14.06 -7.12
N GLN A 25 30.10 12.90 -7.23
CA GLN A 25 31.44 12.79 -7.80
C GLN A 25 31.55 13.28 -9.26
N HIS A 26 30.43 13.38 -9.97
CA HIS A 26 30.39 13.73 -11.39
C HIS A 26 29.47 14.93 -11.70
N LEU A 27 28.69 15.40 -10.73
CA LEU A 27 27.69 16.44 -10.90
C LEU A 27 27.75 17.43 -9.74
N ASP A 28 27.82 18.72 -10.06
CA ASP A 28 27.68 19.77 -9.05
C ASP A 28 26.19 20.00 -8.76
N PHE A 29 25.74 19.56 -7.58
CA PHE A 29 24.37 19.82 -7.15
C PHE A 29 24.18 21.28 -6.75
N ALA A 30 23.01 21.83 -7.10
CA ALA A 30 22.64 23.17 -6.68
C ALA A 30 22.32 23.15 -5.18
N PHE A 31 23.24 23.69 -4.38
CA PHE A 31 23.17 23.68 -2.92
C PHE A 31 23.46 25.07 -2.36
N ASP A 32 22.69 25.46 -1.35
CA ASP A 32 22.89 26.69 -0.58
C ASP A 32 23.17 26.35 0.89
N LEU A 33 24.08 27.08 1.52
CA LEU A 33 24.54 26.80 2.89
C LEU A 33 23.46 27.02 3.96
N GLU A 34 22.46 27.87 3.71
CA GLU A 34 21.39 28.17 4.66
C GLU A 34 20.14 27.32 4.40
N ILE A 35 19.78 27.11 3.13
CA ILE A 35 18.51 26.45 2.75
C ILE A 35 18.67 25.05 2.13
N GLY A 36 19.89 24.54 1.99
CA GLY A 36 20.20 23.19 1.52
C GLY A 36 20.06 23.01 0.01
N TYR A 37 19.63 21.83 -0.43
CA TYR A 37 19.43 21.49 -1.84
C TYR A 37 18.34 22.36 -2.47
N LEU A 38 18.71 23.03 -3.57
CA LEU A 38 17.82 23.89 -4.33
C LEU A 38 16.92 23.06 -5.25
N THR A 39 15.62 23.36 -5.23
CA THR A 39 14.62 22.59 -5.96
C THR A 39 13.46 23.48 -6.39
N ALA A 40 12.85 23.14 -7.52
CA ALA A 40 11.68 23.85 -8.03
C ALA A 40 10.41 23.62 -7.19
N CYS A 41 10.38 22.56 -6.37
CA CYS A 41 9.23 22.22 -5.54
C CYS A 41 9.48 22.64 -4.08
N PRO A 42 8.73 23.61 -3.53
CA PRO A 42 8.98 24.10 -2.17
C PRO A 42 8.91 23.02 -1.08
N THR A 43 8.18 21.91 -1.31
CA THR A 43 8.06 20.81 -0.34
C THR A 43 9.30 19.93 -0.24
N ASN A 44 10.33 20.20 -1.05
CA ASN A 44 11.58 19.44 -1.09
C ASN A 44 12.79 20.31 -0.69
N VAL A 45 12.62 21.59 -0.34
CA VAL A 45 13.75 22.45 0.06
C VAL A 45 14.40 21.92 1.35
N GLY A 46 15.72 22.07 1.48
CA GLY A 46 16.51 21.51 2.58
C GLY A 46 17.23 20.24 2.17
N THR A 47 16.86 19.11 2.77
CA THR A 47 17.43 17.78 2.49
C THR A 47 17.05 17.21 1.12
N ALA A 48 16.00 17.74 0.46
CA ALA A 48 15.36 17.13 -0.71
C ALA A 48 14.91 15.66 -0.53
N LEU A 49 14.93 15.16 0.70
CA LEU A 49 14.59 13.78 1.01
C LEU A 49 13.07 13.62 1.13
N ARG A 50 12.54 12.71 0.29
CA ARG A 50 11.18 12.16 0.46
C ARG A 50 11.27 10.69 0.84
N SER A 51 11.07 10.41 2.12
CA SER A 51 10.95 9.06 2.65
C SER A 51 9.49 8.69 2.85
N SER A 52 9.11 7.47 2.49
CA SER A 52 7.73 7.00 2.60
C SER A 52 7.61 5.50 2.83
N VAL A 53 6.54 5.08 3.51
CA VAL A 53 6.16 3.69 3.70
C VAL A 53 4.72 3.49 3.23
N MET A 54 4.49 2.41 2.48
CA MET A 54 3.15 1.94 2.14
C MET A 54 2.65 0.93 3.15
N LEU A 55 1.45 1.14 3.67
CA LEU A 55 0.84 0.38 4.75
C LEU A 55 -0.54 -0.14 4.32
N HIS A 56 -0.77 -1.44 4.52
CA HIS A 56 -2.10 -2.04 4.36
C HIS A 56 -2.76 -2.15 5.73
N LEU A 57 -3.80 -1.33 5.98
CA LEU A 57 -4.46 -1.16 7.29
C LEU A 57 -5.94 -1.59 7.28
N PRO A 58 -6.27 -2.80 6.81
CA PRO A 58 -7.66 -3.25 6.67
C PRO A 58 -8.35 -3.44 8.03
N ALA A 59 -7.65 -3.90 9.07
CA ALA A 59 -8.28 -4.15 10.36
C ALA A 59 -8.62 -2.83 11.07
N LEU A 60 -7.70 -1.86 11.08
CA LEU A 60 -7.97 -0.50 11.57
C LEU A 60 -9.13 0.17 10.84
N ARG A 61 -9.25 -0.02 9.53
CA ARG A 61 -10.42 0.46 8.77
C ARG A 61 -11.69 -0.25 9.25
N ARG A 62 -11.65 -1.58 9.38
CA ARG A 62 -12.81 -2.40 9.77
C ARG A 62 -13.35 -2.02 11.15
N VAL A 63 -12.47 -1.77 12.11
CA VAL A 63 -12.84 -1.33 13.47
C VAL A 63 -13.05 0.19 13.58
N LYS A 64 -13.03 0.91 12.45
CA LYS A 64 -13.24 2.37 12.34
C LYS A 64 -12.25 3.22 13.14
N LYS A 65 -11.03 2.73 13.35
CA LYS A 65 -9.94 3.46 14.07
C LYS A 65 -8.87 4.04 13.16
N ALA A 66 -8.90 3.75 11.86
CA ALA A 66 -7.87 4.23 10.92
C ALA A 66 -7.68 5.76 10.96
N GLN A 67 -8.77 6.54 10.98
CA GLN A 67 -8.68 8.00 10.97
C GLN A 67 -8.12 8.56 12.29
N GLU A 68 -8.44 7.94 13.42
CA GLU A 68 -7.90 8.32 14.73
C GLU A 68 -6.38 8.11 14.78
N VAL A 69 -5.93 6.91 14.39
CA VAL A 69 -4.52 6.52 14.38
C VAL A 69 -3.71 7.36 13.39
N LEU A 70 -4.22 7.55 12.16
CA LEU A 70 -3.52 8.28 11.11
C LEU A 70 -3.62 9.79 11.26
N GLY A 71 -4.70 10.32 11.86
CA GLY A 71 -4.87 11.76 12.07
C GLY A 71 -3.82 12.35 13.02
N ALA A 72 -3.35 11.54 13.98
CA ALA A 72 -2.36 11.95 14.96
C ALA A 72 -0.99 12.29 14.33
N VAL A 73 -0.62 11.69 13.20
CA VAL A 73 0.74 11.82 12.63
C VAL A 73 1.01 13.19 12.00
N SER A 74 -0.04 13.91 11.59
CA SER A 74 0.06 15.26 11.02
C SER A 74 0.71 16.27 11.97
N LYS A 75 0.46 16.12 13.28
CA LYS A 75 1.04 16.94 14.34
C LYS A 75 2.56 16.77 14.47
N PHE A 76 3.11 15.72 13.88
CA PHE A 76 4.52 15.36 13.94
C PHE A 76 5.23 15.54 12.59
N GLY A 77 4.67 16.34 11.68
CA GLY A 77 5.32 16.63 10.40
C GLY A 77 5.32 15.47 9.41
N LEU A 78 4.41 14.51 9.59
CA LEU A 78 4.16 13.42 8.65
C LEU A 78 2.85 13.65 7.91
N THR A 79 2.77 13.16 6.67
CA THR A 79 1.55 13.21 5.86
C THR A 79 1.11 11.81 5.45
N VAL A 80 -0.20 11.60 5.46
CA VAL A 80 -0.83 10.34 5.07
C VAL A 80 -1.73 10.59 3.87
N ARG A 81 -1.62 9.73 2.87
CA ARG A 81 -2.50 9.74 1.68
C ARG A 81 -2.95 8.32 1.34
N GLY A 82 -4.14 8.20 0.76
CA GLY A 82 -4.54 6.95 0.10
C GLY A 82 -3.67 6.71 -1.12
N MET A 83 -3.25 5.46 -1.34
CA MET A 83 -2.51 5.12 -2.57
C MET A 83 -3.43 5.09 -3.80
N TYR A 84 -4.69 4.73 -3.58
CA TYR A 84 -5.69 4.58 -4.63
C TYR A 84 -6.98 5.29 -4.23
N GLY A 85 -7.66 5.87 -5.21
CA GLY A 85 -8.83 6.73 -5.00
C GLY A 85 -8.57 8.15 -5.48
N GLU A 86 -9.59 8.99 -5.40
CA GLU A 86 -9.50 10.41 -5.72
C GLU A 86 -9.72 11.24 -4.44
N GLY A 87 -8.97 12.34 -4.30
CA GLY A 87 -9.07 13.22 -3.13
C GLY A 87 -8.73 12.50 -1.81
N SER A 88 -9.71 12.38 -0.92
CA SER A 88 -9.58 11.75 0.40
C SER A 88 -9.92 10.26 0.42
N ASP A 89 -10.41 9.70 -0.69
CA ASP A 89 -10.79 8.29 -0.74
C ASP A 89 -9.57 7.37 -0.72
N VAL A 90 -9.70 6.26 0.00
CA VAL A 90 -8.67 5.25 0.11
C VAL A 90 -9.25 3.90 -0.27
N TRP A 91 -8.96 3.45 -1.48
CA TRP A 91 -9.40 2.16 -1.99
C TRP A 91 -8.40 1.06 -1.60
N GLY A 92 -8.94 -0.08 -1.16
CA GLY A 92 -8.13 -1.25 -0.76
C GLY A 92 -7.30 -1.06 0.50
N ASN A 93 -7.61 -0.06 1.33
CA ASN A 93 -6.97 0.17 2.64
C ASN A 93 -5.43 0.29 2.57
N VAL A 94 -4.90 0.78 1.45
CA VAL A 94 -3.46 1.04 1.27
C VAL A 94 -3.20 2.53 1.44
N TYR A 95 -2.39 2.85 2.43
CA TYR A 95 -2.00 4.19 2.82
C TYR A 95 -0.52 4.40 2.55
N GLN A 96 -0.13 5.62 2.19
CA GLN A 96 1.25 6.05 2.15
C GLN A 96 1.48 7.04 3.28
N LEU A 97 2.39 6.71 4.20
CA LEU A 97 2.91 7.61 5.22
C LEU A 97 4.25 8.17 4.73
N SER A 98 4.47 9.48 4.83
CA SER A 98 5.71 10.12 4.37
C SER A 98 6.06 11.35 5.17
N ASN A 99 7.32 11.76 5.17
CA ASN A 99 7.74 13.02 5.78
C ASN A 99 7.14 14.22 5.01
N GLN A 100 6.78 15.26 5.75
CA GLN A 100 6.41 16.56 5.19
C GLN A 100 7.50 17.60 5.43
N ILE A 101 8.25 17.47 6.52
CA ILE A 101 9.38 18.34 6.86
C ILE A 101 10.62 17.83 6.11
N THR A 102 11.29 18.76 5.42
CA THR A 102 12.53 18.52 4.67
C THR A 102 13.62 19.55 5.00
N LEU A 103 13.29 20.66 5.65
CA LEU A 103 14.22 21.73 6.05
C LEU A 103 14.33 21.82 7.58
N GLY A 104 15.55 22.01 8.09
CA GLY A 104 15.81 22.16 9.52
C GLY A 104 15.86 20.85 10.32
N GLN A 105 15.88 19.71 9.64
CA GLN A 105 16.11 18.37 10.20
C GLN A 105 17.11 17.64 9.32
N ASN A 106 17.96 16.80 9.90
CA ASN A 106 18.83 15.92 9.12
C ASN A 106 18.02 14.71 8.58
N GLU A 107 18.57 14.08 7.56
CA GLU A 107 17.97 12.96 6.84
C GLU A 107 17.75 11.75 7.75
N GLU A 108 18.72 11.42 8.60
CA GLU A 108 18.65 10.32 9.56
C GLU A 108 17.48 10.49 10.55
N GLU A 109 17.29 11.69 11.10
CA GLU A 109 16.18 12.03 11.99
C GLU A 109 14.85 11.89 11.27
N ILE A 110 14.75 12.35 10.01
CA ILE A 110 13.54 12.20 9.19
C ILE A 110 13.19 10.71 9.04
N ILE A 111 14.19 9.87 8.79
CA ILE A 111 14.04 8.42 8.57
C ILE A 111 13.66 7.71 9.87
N GLU A 112 14.37 7.97 10.97
CA GLU A 112 14.09 7.41 12.29
C GLU A 112 12.68 7.79 12.75
N HIS A 113 12.32 9.06 12.58
CA HIS A 113 11.02 9.59 12.94
C HIS A 113 9.90 8.90 12.17
N LEU A 114 10.04 8.75 10.85
CA LEU A 114 9.09 8.00 10.02
C LEU A 114 8.99 6.53 10.45
N GLY A 115 10.12 5.87 10.72
CA GLY A 115 10.18 4.48 11.15
C GLY A 115 9.48 4.23 12.48
N ARG A 116 9.66 5.14 13.45
CA ARG A 116 9.00 5.08 14.76
C ARG A 116 7.48 5.18 14.65
N PHE A 117 6.96 6.16 13.93
CA PHE A 117 5.50 6.30 13.72
C PHE A 117 4.92 5.13 12.93
N THR A 118 5.65 4.67 11.91
CA THR A 118 5.27 3.48 11.14
C THR A 118 5.10 2.27 12.07
N SER A 119 6.06 2.05 12.97
CA SER A 119 6.02 0.94 13.93
C SER A 119 4.83 1.03 14.88
N GLN A 120 4.48 2.23 15.34
CA GLN A 120 3.29 2.44 16.18
C GLN A 120 1.99 2.12 15.43
N ILE A 121 1.85 2.57 14.19
CA ILE A 121 0.68 2.26 13.35
C ILE A 121 0.57 0.76 13.10
N LEU A 122 1.69 0.10 12.78
CA LEU A 122 1.74 -1.35 12.59
C LEU A 122 1.35 -2.11 13.86
N HIS A 123 1.74 -1.61 15.03
CA HIS A 123 1.30 -2.17 16.31
C HIS A 123 -0.22 -2.07 16.49
N SER A 124 -0.81 -0.89 16.24
CA SER A 124 -2.27 -0.71 16.30
C SER A 124 -3.03 -1.57 15.29
N GLU A 125 -2.50 -1.76 14.08
CA GLU A 125 -3.07 -2.68 13.08
C GLU A 125 -3.01 -4.14 13.54
N ARG A 126 -1.91 -4.58 14.15
CA ARG A 126 -1.80 -5.94 14.71
C ARG A 126 -2.80 -6.17 15.84
N GLN A 127 -2.94 -5.21 16.76
CA GLN A 127 -3.95 -5.28 17.82
C GLN A 127 -5.38 -5.33 17.25
N ALA A 128 -5.67 -4.55 16.21
CA ALA A 128 -6.96 -4.60 15.54
C ALA A 128 -7.21 -5.96 14.85
N ARG A 129 -6.16 -6.58 14.27
CA ARG A 129 -6.24 -7.93 13.70
C ARG A 129 -6.52 -8.99 14.77
N GLU A 130 -5.83 -8.94 15.89
CA GLU A 130 -6.07 -9.82 17.04
C GLU A 130 -7.50 -9.68 17.56
N TYR A 131 -7.97 -8.43 17.71
CA TYR A 131 -9.35 -8.13 18.11
C TYR A 131 -10.41 -8.76 17.20
N LEU A 132 -10.15 -8.79 15.88
CA LEU A 132 -11.04 -9.44 14.91
C LEU A 132 -11.05 -10.98 15.04
N LEU A 133 -10.00 -11.58 15.59
CA LEU A 133 -9.86 -13.04 15.77
C LEU A 133 -10.30 -13.54 17.14
N GLU A 134 -10.67 -12.65 18.06
CA GLU A 134 -11.25 -13.00 19.35
C GLU A 134 -12.49 -13.89 19.19
N LYS A 135 -12.71 -14.81 20.15
CA LYS A 135 -13.67 -15.92 20.04
C LYS A 135 -15.09 -15.45 19.70
N GLU A 136 -15.51 -14.33 20.27
CA GLU A 136 -16.84 -13.74 20.11
C GLU A 136 -17.06 -13.13 18.71
N ARG A 137 -15.96 -12.75 18.03
CA ARG A 137 -15.98 -12.06 16.73
C ARG A 137 -15.54 -12.95 15.58
N ARG A 138 -14.79 -14.02 15.87
CA ARG A 138 -14.15 -14.87 14.87
C ARG A 138 -15.08 -15.34 13.77
N LEU A 139 -16.26 -15.88 14.12
CA LEU A 139 -17.21 -16.37 13.12
C LEU A 139 -17.69 -15.24 12.18
N ALA A 140 -18.01 -14.08 12.74
CA ALA A 140 -18.40 -12.92 11.94
C ALA A 140 -17.23 -12.48 11.05
N THR A 141 -16.00 -12.47 11.58
CA THR A 141 -14.78 -12.16 10.82
C THR A 141 -14.57 -13.10 9.64
N GLU A 142 -14.70 -14.40 9.87
CA GLU A 142 -14.60 -15.42 8.83
C GLU A 142 -15.69 -15.22 7.75
N ASP A 143 -16.96 -15.02 8.15
CA ASP A 143 -18.07 -14.87 7.19
C ASP A 143 -17.85 -13.72 6.21
N TRP A 144 -17.52 -12.51 6.69
CA TRP A 144 -17.37 -11.37 5.77
C TRP A 144 -16.14 -11.50 4.87
N LEU A 145 -15.03 -12.08 5.37
CA LEU A 145 -13.84 -12.36 4.56
C LEU A 145 -14.15 -13.38 3.45
N TYR A 146 -14.87 -14.47 3.78
CA TYR A 146 -15.27 -15.48 2.81
C TYR A 146 -16.30 -14.98 1.81
N ARG A 147 -17.19 -14.06 2.21
CA ARG A 147 -18.08 -13.35 1.26
C ARG A 147 -17.27 -12.57 0.23
N SER A 148 -16.29 -11.78 0.68
CA SER A 148 -15.44 -11.02 -0.26
C SER A 148 -14.70 -11.94 -1.21
N PHE A 149 -14.16 -13.05 -0.71
CA PHE A 149 -13.53 -14.08 -1.54
C PHE A 149 -14.50 -14.75 -2.53
N GLY A 150 -15.72 -15.08 -2.08
CA GLY A 150 -16.76 -15.65 -2.93
C GLY A 150 -17.16 -14.73 -4.07
N ILE A 151 -17.26 -13.43 -3.81
CA ILE A 151 -17.54 -12.42 -4.85
C ILE A 151 -16.38 -12.38 -5.86
N LEU A 152 -15.13 -12.26 -5.41
CA LEU A 152 -13.96 -12.24 -6.30
C LEU A 152 -13.87 -13.47 -7.21
N LYS A 153 -14.29 -14.64 -6.72
CA LYS A 153 -14.28 -15.89 -7.49
C LYS A 153 -15.38 -15.99 -8.54
N ASN A 154 -16.48 -15.25 -8.40
CA ASN A 154 -17.71 -15.50 -9.18
C ASN A 154 -18.23 -14.29 -9.96
N ALA A 155 -18.01 -13.06 -9.47
CA ALA A 155 -18.55 -11.84 -10.06
C ALA A 155 -18.20 -11.71 -11.55
N ARG A 156 -19.14 -11.24 -12.37
CA ARG A 156 -18.96 -11.06 -13.83
C ARG A 156 -18.61 -9.63 -14.24
N ILE A 157 -18.88 -8.68 -13.36
CA ILE A 157 -18.62 -7.25 -13.51
C ILE A 157 -18.16 -6.78 -12.13
N MET A 158 -17.14 -5.93 -12.09
CA MET A 158 -16.62 -5.38 -10.83
C MET A 158 -15.99 -4.03 -11.09
N SER A 159 -16.39 -3.01 -10.33
CA SER A 159 -15.79 -1.67 -10.42
C SER A 159 -14.35 -1.66 -9.88
N SER A 160 -13.57 -0.61 -10.16
CA SER A 160 -12.22 -0.47 -9.59
C SER A 160 -12.23 -0.42 -8.07
N GLN A 161 -13.14 0.36 -7.49
CA GLN A 161 -13.24 0.55 -6.05
C GLN A 161 -13.62 -0.75 -5.35
N GLU A 162 -14.70 -1.38 -5.81
CA GLU A 162 -15.18 -2.66 -5.27
C GLU A 162 -14.08 -3.73 -5.32
N ALA A 163 -13.40 -3.86 -6.46
CA ALA A 163 -12.31 -4.83 -6.60
C ALA A 163 -11.17 -4.59 -5.61
N MET A 164 -10.80 -3.33 -5.39
CA MET A 164 -9.73 -2.97 -4.46
C MET A 164 -10.13 -3.27 -3.01
N GLU A 165 -11.37 -2.97 -2.63
CA GLU A 165 -11.91 -3.29 -1.31
C GLU A 165 -11.94 -4.81 -1.07
N LEU A 166 -12.48 -5.58 -2.02
CA LEU A 166 -12.55 -7.03 -1.94
C LEU A 166 -11.16 -7.70 -1.94
N LEU A 167 -10.21 -7.23 -2.76
CA LEU A 167 -8.83 -7.74 -2.76
C LEU A 167 -8.11 -7.43 -1.45
N SER A 168 -8.38 -6.26 -0.85
CA SER A 168 -7.89 -5.92 0.49
C SER A 168 -8.43 -6.90 1.54
N ASP A 169 -9.71 -7.23 1.48
CA ASP A 169 -10.33 -8.19 2.39
C ASP A 169 -9.72 -9.58 2.21
N LEU A 170 -9.56 -10.03 0.96
CA LEU A 170 -8.88 -11.30 0.67
C LEU A 170 -7.46 -11.32 1.23
N LYS A 171 -6.70 -10.25 1.04
CA LYS A 171 -5.34 -10.12 1.59
C LYS A 171 -5.33 -10.22 3.11
N LEU A 172 -6.28 -9.56 3.79
CA LEU A 172 -6.42 -9.68 5.24
C LEU A 172 -6.77 -11.12 5.64
N GLY A 173 -7.72 -11.76 4.95
CA GLY A 173 -8.12 -13.13 5.25
C GLY A 173 -6.99 -14.14 5.08
N VAL A 174 -6.11 -13.94 4.10
CA VAL A 174 -4.88 -14.72 3.92
C VAL A 174 -3.90 -14.45 5.06
N ASP A 175 -3.66 -13.18 5.41
CA ASP A 175 -2.73 -12.81 6.47
C ASP A 175 -3.15 -13.33 7.85
N LEU A 176 -4.46 -13.41 8.12
CA LEU A 176 -5.01 -13.95 9.36
C LEU A 176 -5.07 -15.49 9.38
N GLY A 177 -4.73 -16.16 8.26
CA GLY A 177 -4.87 -17.61 8.12
C GLY A 177 -6.33 -18.09 8.05
N VAL A 178 -7.28 -17.18 7.85
CA VAL A 178 -8.73 -17.48 7.72
C VAL A 178 -9.04 -18.08 6.35
N ILE A 179 -8.48 -17.49 5.30
CA ILE A 179 -8.64 -17.96 3.92
C ILE A 179 -7.34 -18.67 3.52
N PRO A 180 -7.34 -20.01 3.45
CA PRO A 180 -6.14 -20.74 3.10
C PRO A 180 -5.87 -20.67 1.58
N ARG A 181 -4.59 -20.74 1.19
CA ARG A 181 -4.13 -21.08 -0.17
C ARG A 181 -4.35 -20.00 -1.26
N VAL A 182 -4.17 -18.72 -0.92
CA VAL A 182 -3.94 -17.67 -1.93
C VAL A 182 -2.59 -17.02 -1.64
N ASP A 183 -1.84 -16.71 -2.69
CA ASP A 183 -0.48 -16.20 -2.59
C ASP A 183 -0.56 -14.69 -2.32
N PRO A 184 0.00 -14.20 -1.20
CA PRO A 184 -0.01 -12.78 -0.89
C PRO A 184 0.58 -11.90 -2.02
N ASP A 185 1.56 -12.40 -2.76
CA ASP A 185 2.18 -11.66 -3.87
C ASP A 185 1.25 -11.55 -5.08
N LEU A 186 0.50 -12.60 -5.38
CA LEU A 186 -0.52 -12.61 -6.42
C LEU A 186 -1.62 -11.58 -6.15
N ILE A 187 -2.03 -11.41 -4.88
CA ILE A 187 -3.03 -10.38 -4.52
C ILE A 187 -2.47 -8.98 -4.78
N LYS A 188 -1.21 -8.72 -4.38
CA LYS A 188 -0.55 -7.42 -4.64
C LYS A 188 -0.44 -7.15 -6.14
N GLN A 189 -0.09 -8.16 -6.95
CA GLN A 189 -0.04 -8.03 -8.40
C GLN A 189 -1.42 -7.71 -8.99
N LEU A 190 -2.47 -8.40 -8.54
CA LEU A 190 -3.84 -8.14 -8.97
C LEU A 190 -4.23 -6.68 -8.71
N MET A 191 -3.98 -6.14 -7.50
CA MET A 191 -4.27 -4.73 -7.17
C MET A 191 -3.65 -3.73 -8.16
N VAL A 192 -2.50 -4.05 -8.74
CA VAL A 192 -1.85 -3.22 -9.77
C VAL A 192 -2.45 -3.45 -11.16
N GLN A 193 -2.66 -4.72 -11.53
CA GLN A 193 -3.09 -5.13 -12.87
C GLN A 193 -4.55 -4.78 -13.18
N ILE A 194 -5.41 -4.71 -12.17
CA ILE A 194 -6.84 -4.40 -12.36
C ILE A 194 -7.12 -2.91 -12.63
N ARG A 195 -6.08 -2.07 -12.62
CA ARG A 195 -6.19 -0.63 -12.88
C ARG A 195 -6.49 -0.37 -14.35
N ALA A 196 -7.26 0.69 -14.63
CA ALA A 196 -7.76 1.00 -15.97
C ALA A 196 -6.65 1.05 -17.04
N ALA A 197 -5.51 1.67 -16.75
CA ALA A 197 -4.38 1.74 -17.68
C ALA A 197 -3.77 0.36 -17.98
N HIS A 198 -3.70 -0.53 -16.98
CA HIS A 198 -3.12 -1.87 -17.15
C HIS A 198 -4.07 -2.76 -17.94
N LEU A 199 -5.37 -2.71 -17.65
CA LEU A 199 -6.39 -3.43 -18.40
C LEU A 199 -6.42 -3.02 -19.88
N GLN A 200 -6.33 -1.72 -20.17
CA GLN A 200 -6.26 -1.23 -21.55
C GLN A 200 -4.95 -1.64 -22.23
N SER A 201 -3.83 -1.60 -21.51
CA SER A 201 -2.54 -2.09 -22.03
C SER A 201 -2.56 -3.58 -22.34
N ILE A 202 -3.21 -4.41 -21.52
CA ILE A 202 -3.36 -5.85 -21.75
C ILE A 202 -4.18 -6.11 -23.02
N MET A 203 -5.22 -5.32 -23.27
CA MET A 203 -6.05 -5.45 -24.47
C MET A 203 -5.46 -4.77 -25.72
N GLY A 204 -4.41 -3.95 -25.56
CA GLY A 204 -3.80 -3.19 -26.65
C GLY A 204 -4.67 -2.07 -27.22
N GLN A 205 -5.75 -1.69 -26.53
CA GLN A 205 -6.68 -0.66 -27.00
C GLN A 205 -7.40 0.06 -25.85
N PRO A 206 -7.88 1.30 -26.06
CA PRO A 206 -8.78 1.96 -25.10
C PRO A 206 -10.06 1.15 -24.90
N LEU A 207 -10.55 1.09 -23.67
CA LEU A 207 -11.75 0.32 -23.32
C LEU A 207 -12.78 1.21 -22.63
N PRO A 208 -14.07 1.14 -22.98
CA PRO A 208 -15.15 1.75 -22.21
C PRO A 208 -15.19 1.25 -20.76
N ALA A 209 -15.74 2.05 -19.84
CA ALA A 209 -15.78 1.71 -18.42
C ALA A 209 -16.40 0.33 -18.12
N GLN A 210 -17.54 0.03 -18.75
CA GLN A 210 -18.23 -1.24 -18.57
C GLN A 210 -17.39 -2.45 -19.02
N GLU A 211 -16.64 -2.31 -20.12
CA GLU A 211 -15.79 -3.40 -20.62
C GLU A 211 -14.56 -3.59 -19.73
N ARG A 212 -14.01 -2.50 -19.16
CA ARG A 212 -12.97 -2.59 -18.12
C ARG A 212 -13.46 -3.33 -16.89
N ASP A 213 -14.70 -3.11 -16.46
CA ASP A 213 -15.28 -3.77 -15.29
C ASP A 213 -15.50 -5.27 -15.52
N ARG A 214 -15.91 -5.67 -16.74
CA ARG A 214 -16.00 -7.08 -17.15
C ARG A 214 -14.63 -7.74 -17.19
N LEU A 215 -13.66 -7.09 -17.83
CA LEU A 215 -12.31 -7.61 -17.95
C LEU A 215 -11.62 -7.73 -16.58
N ARG A 216 -11.81 -6.74 -15.70
CA ARG A 216 -11.34 -6.77 -14.32
C ARG A 216 -11.84 -8.01 -13.58
N ALA A 217 -13.16 -8.22 -13.62
CA ALA A 217 -13.77 -9.37 -12.99
C ALA A 217 -13.22 -10.68 -13.59
N SER A 218 -13.03 -10.75 -14.91
CA SER A 218 -12.43 -11.94 -15.55
C SER A 218 -11.01 -12.19 -15.08
N LEU A 219 -10.15 -11.18 -15.14
CA LEU A 219 -8.76 -11.29 -14.74
C LEU A 219 -8.61 -11.79 -13.30
N ILE A 220 -9.38 -11.24 -12.37
CA ILE A 220 -9.38 -11.66 -10.96
C ILE A 220 -9.78 -13.14 -10.84
N ARG A 221 -10.94 -13.53 -11.42
CA ARG A 221 -11.43 -14.90 -11.34
C ARG A 221 -10.45 -15.91 -11.93
N ASP A 222 -9.97 -15.64 -13.14
CA ASP A 222 -9.10 -16.55 -13.88
C ASP A 222 -7.76 -16.73 -13.14
N THR A 223 -7.25 -15.65 -12.55
CA THR A 223 -6.01 -15.68 -11.75
C THR A 223 -6.19 -16.50 -10.48
N LEU A 224 -7.29 -16.28 -9.73
CA LEU A 224 -7.58 -17.05 -8.52
C LEU A 224 -7.84 -18.53 -8.84
N GLN A 225 -8.56 -18.83 -9.92
CA GLN A 225 -8.85 -20.20 -10.33
C GLN A 225 -7.56 -20.97 -10.69
N ARG A 226 -6.67 -20.38 -11.49
CA ARG A 226 -5.38 -20.98 -11.86
C ARG A 226 -4.49 -21.23 -10.65
N GLN A 227 -4.54 -20.36 -9.64
CA GLN A 227 -3.76 -20.57 -8.44
C GLN A 227 -4.27 -21.76 -7.61
N MET A 228 -5.59 -21.87 -7.48
CA MET A 228 -6.21 -22.96 -6.74
C MET A 228 -5.95 -24.33 -7.41
N SER A 229 -5.92 -24.41 -8.75
CA SER A 229 -5.61 -25.66 -9.45
C SER A 229 -4.17 -26.11 -9.26
N LYS A 230 -3.19 -25.19 -9.34
CA LYS A 230 -1.77 -25.50 -9.07
C LYS A 230 -1.54 -26.06 -7.66
N THR A 231 -2.30 -25.57 -6.68
CA THR A 231 -2.18 -26.00 -5.29
C THR A 231 -2.79 -27.40 -5.05
N GLN A 232 -3.69 -27.87 -5.93
CA GLN A 232 -4.26 -29.21 -5.87
C GLN A 232 -3.35 -30.27 -6.51
N GLU A 233 -2.59 -29.92 -7.56
CA GLU A 233 -1.65 -30.84 -8.24
C GLU A 233 -0.34 -31.07 -7.47
N SER A 234 0.00 -30.19 -6.52
CA SER A 234 1.21 -30.31 -5.68
C SER A 234 1.00 -31.16 -4.40
N ARG A 235 -0.08 -31.96 -4.36
CA ARG A 235 -0.45 -32.87 -3.27
C ARG A 235 -0.58 -34.28 -3.81
#